data_AF-A0A177E6A3-F1
#
_entry.id   AF-A0A177E6A3-F1
#
_cell.length_a   1.000
_cell.length_b   1.000
_cell.length_c   1.000
_cell.angle_alpha   90.00
_cell.angle_beta   90.00
_cell.angle_gamma   90.00
#
_symmetry.space_group_name_H-M   'P 1'
#
loop_
_entity.id
_entity.type
_entity.pdbx_description
1 polymer ?
#
loop_
_entity_poly.entity_id
_entity_poly.type
_entity_poly.pdbx_seq_one_letter_code
_entity_poly.pdbx_strand_id
1 'polypeptide(L)'
;MVRDIILVLPEASLILWGGFCALQLAKREGGKVYALLDINGEPSPEVTKLLARLRSKAETEEIDLKIYLSDDKKLESALLDLLKRKDTVQILVAVKNRSQIKYTEKWIKEIEKKLIEQPDWPYSHLQYLVVPEPNDTESQKNIEAYYKNK
;
A
#
# COMPACT_ATOMS: atom_id res chain seq x y z
N MET A 1 10.06 16.28 7.78
CA MET A 1 9.40 15.94 6.51
C MET A 1 8.35 14.90 6.81
N VAL A 2 7.09 15.22 6.54
CA VAL A 2 6.04 14.22 6.47
C VAL A 2 6.36 13.30 5.28
N ARG A 3 6.46 11.99 5.51
CA ARG A 3 6.71 11.02 4.43
C ARG A 3 5.36 10.45 4.02
N ASP A 4 4.85 10.89 2.88
CA ASP A 4 3.69 10.25 2.27
C ASP A 4 4.02 8.79 1.99
N ILE A 5 3.04 7.90 2.13
CA ILE A 5 3.23 6.44 2.01
C ILE A 5 2.49 5.96 0.77
N ILE A 6 3.18 5.24 -0.11
CA ILE A 6 2.52 4.44 -1.14
C ILE A 6 2.28 3.04 -0.59
N LEU A 7 1.02 2.68 -0.40
CA LEU A 7 0.60 1.33 -0.06
C LEU A 7 0.36 0.55 -1.36
N VAL A 8 1.10 -0.52 -1.60
CA VAL A 8 0.87 -1.44 -2.72
C VAL A 8 0.13 -2.67 -2.21
N LEU A 9 -1.00 -2.98 -2.87
CA LEU A 9 -1.85 -4.13 -2.59
C LEU A 9 -1.87 -5.03 -3.83
N PRO A 10 -1.04 -6.08 -3.90
CA PRO A 10 -0.99 -7.00 -5.04
C PRO A 10 -2.26 -7.84 -5.23
N GLU A 11 -3.15 -7.85 -4.24
CA GLU A 11 -4.42 -8.57 -4.31
C GLU A 11 -5.44 -7.96 -3.35
N ALA A 12 -6.72 -8.07 -3.69
CA ALA A 12 -7.81 -7.51 -2.90
C ALA A 12 -7.95 -8.13 -1.50
N SER A 13 -7.48 -9.37 -1.31
CA SER A 13 -7.54 -10.04 0.01
C SER A 13 -6.72 -9.31 1.07
N LEU A 14 -5.75 -8.49 0.66
CA LEU A 14 -4.83 -7.77 1.54
C LEU A 14 -5.30 -6.36 1.91
N ILE A 15 -6.44 -5.88 1.39
CA ILE A 15 -6.91 -4.49 1.57
C ILE A 15 -6.96 -4.09 3.05
N LEU A 16 -7.53 -4.93 3.92
CA LEU A 16 -7.68 -4.60 5.33
C LEU A 16 -6.34 -4.66 6.08
N TRP A 17 -5.52 -5.68 5.81
CA TRP A 17 -4.22 -5.81 6.46
C TRP A 17 -3.25 -4.72 6.02
N GLY A 18 -3.03 -4.57 4.71
CA GLY A 18 -2.16 -3.55 4.16
C GLY A 18 -2.64 -2.14 4.50
N GLY A 19 -3.96 -1.93 4.45
CA GLY A 19 -4.59 -0.69 4.91
C GLY A 19 -4.29 -0.42 6.38
N PHE A 20 -4.38 -1.42 7.25
CA PHE A 20 -4.13 -1.26 8.69
C PHE A 20 -2.69 -0.81 8.91
N CYS A 21 -1.74 -1.52 8.32
CA CYS A 21 -0.33 -1.14 8.40
C CYS A 21 -0.05 0.27 7.88
N ALA A 22 -0.65 0.64 6.75
CA ALA A 22 -0.47 1.97 6.15
C ALA A 22 -1.04 3.07 7.05
N LEU A 23 -2.23 2.88 7.63
CA LEU A 23 -2.84 3.85 8.52
C LEU A 23 -2.05 4.00 9.83
N GLN A 24 -1.57 2.90 10.42
CA GLN A 24 -0.71 2.97 11.61
C GLN A 24 0.60 3.73 11.32
N LEU A 25 1.21 3.47 10.16
CA LEU A 25 2.42 4.15 9.74
C LEU A 25 2.16 5.64 9.48
N ALA A 26 1.08 5.97 8.79
CA ALA A 26 0.64 7.34 8.51
C ALA A 26 0.39 8.15 9.79
N LYS A 27 -0.27 7.56 10.80
CA LYS A 27 -0.44 8.21 12.12
C LYS A 27 0.87 8.58 12.78
N ARG A 28 1.86 7.70 12.68
CA ARG A 28 3.18 7.91 13.30
C ARG A 28 3.99 8.97 12.57
N GLU A 29 3.90 9.00 11.24
CA GLU A 29 4.74 9.86 10.39
C GLU A 29 4.06 11.17 9.96
N GLY A 30 2.74 11.30 10.20
CA GLY A 30 1.92 12.45 9.84
C GLY A 30 1.63 12.55 8.33
N GLY A 31 1.73 11.44 7.58
CA GLY A 31 1.69 11.40 6.11
C GLY A 31 0.38 10.96 5.48
N LYS A 32 0.26 11.25 4.19
CA LYS A 32 -0.86 10.79 3.36
C LYS A 32 -0.63 9.36 2.93
N VAL A 33 -1.71 8.64 2.63
CA VAL A 33 -1.63 7.29 2.06
C VAL A 33 -2.14 7.31 0.63
N TYR A 34 -1.30 6.88 -0.30
CA TYR A 34 -1.70 6.58 -1.67
C TYR A 34 -1.73 5.06 -1.82
N ALA A 35 -2.92 4.47 -1.76
CA ALA A 35 -3.10 3.04 -1.94
C ALA A 35 -3.22 2.71 -3.43
N LEU A 36 -2.38 1.80 -3.92
CA LEU A 36 -2.40 1.24 -5.26
C LEU A 36 -2.83 -0.21 -5.18
N LEU A 37 -4.05 -0.50 -5.62
CA LEU A 37 -4.63 -1.84 -5.64
C LEU A 37 -4.51 -2.45 -7.03
N ASP A 38 -3.89 -3.61 -7.08
CA ASP A 38 -3.92 -4.48 -8.23
C ASP A 38 -5.28 -5.20 -8.33
N ILE A 39 -6.00 -4.93 -9.42
CA ILE A 39 -7.27 -5.53 -9.73
C ILE A 39 -7.51 -5.60 -11.24
N ASN A 40 -7.95 -6.77 -11.70
CA ASN A 40 -8.35 -6.97 -13.08
C ASN A 40 -9.80 -6.49 -13.28
N GLY A 41 -9.95 -5.29 -13.84
CA GLY A 41 -11.26 -4.71 -14.19
C GLY A 41 -11.95 -3.97 -13.04
N GLU A 42 -13.28 -3.97 -13.05
CA GLU A 42 -14.07 -3.26 -12.04
C GLU A 42 -14.07 -3.99 -10.68
N PRO A 43 -14.03 -3.25 -9.55
CA PRO A 43 -14.10 -3.85 -8.23
C PRO A 43 -15.41 -4.62 -8.02
N SER A 44 -15.31 -5.87 -7.54
CA SER A 44 -16.50 -6.61 -7.12
C SER A 44 -17.21 -5.90 -5.96
N PRO A 45 -18.49 -6.24 -5.66
CA PRO A 45 -19.18 -5.73 -4.49
C PRO A 45 -18.45 -6.00 -3.18
N GLU A 46 -17.78 -7.14 -3.03
CA GLU A 46 -16.96 -7.44 -1.85
C GLU A 46 -15.75 -6.49 -1.76
N VAL A 47 -15.01 -6.33 -2.86
CA VAL A 47 -13.85 -5.42 -2.90
C VAL A 47 -14.27 -3.98 -2.59
N THR A 48 -15.39 -3.54 -3.16
CA THR A 48 -15.96 -2.21 -2.92
C THR A 48 -16.27 -2.01 -1.42
N LYS A 49 -16.83 -3.02 -0.75
CA LYS A 49 -17.07 -2.96 0.71
C LYS A 49 -15.76 -2.87 1.50
N LEU A 50 -14.72 -3.59 1.11
CA LEU A 50 -13.41 -3.53 1.78
C LEU A 50 -12.77 -2.15 1.62
N LEU A 51 -12.80 -1.59 0.40
CA LEU A 51 -12.31 -0.23 0.12
C LEU A 51 -13.10 0.83 0.89
N ALA A 52 -14.42 0.69 1.00
CA ALA A 52 -15.25 1.60 1.78
C ALA A 52 -14.91 1.56 3.28
N ARG A 53 -14.66 0.37 3.84
CA ARG A 53 -14.20 0.22 5.24
C ARG A 53 -12.85 0.91 5.46
N LEU A 54 -11.91 0.72 4.54
CA LEU A 54 -10.61 1.37 4.60
C LEU A 54 -10.74 2.90 4.55
N ARG A 55 -11.53 3.44 3.61
CA ARG A 55 -11.79 4.88 3.50
C ARG A 55 -12.42 5.46 4.76
N SER A 56 -13.51 4.86 5.23
CA SER A 56 -14.20 5.31 6.44
C SER A 56 -13.26 5.32 7.64
N LYS A 57 -12.36 4.33 7.75
CA LYS A 57 -11.41 4.29 8.86
C LYS A 57 -10.31 5.35 8.74
N ALA A 58 -9.80 5.59 7.53
CA ALA A 58 -8.85 6.66 7.28
C ALA A 58 -9.45 8.04 7.62
N GLU A 59 -10.71 8.28 7.27
CA GLU A 59 -11.45 9.51 7.60
C GLU A 59 -11.61 9.71 9.11
N THR A 60 -12.05 8.68 9.84
CA THR A 60 -12.12 8.70 11.32
C THR A 60 -10.77 9.05 11.94
N GLU A 61 -9.68 8.59 11.34
CA GLU A 61 -8.32 8.77 11.85
C GLU A 61 -7.63 10.03 11.32
N GLU A 62 -8.36 10.87 10.58
CA GLU A 62 -7.88 12.13 10.01
C GLU A 62 -6.69 11.95 9.03
N ILE A 63 -6.66 10.82 8.32
CA ILE A 63 -5.62 10.48 7.34
C ILE A 63 -6.15 10.68 5.92
N ASP A 64 -5.48 11.52 5.12
CA ASP A 64 -5.78 11.68 3.68
C ASP A 64 -5.38 10.41 2.92
N LEU A 65 -6.39 9.62 2.54
CA LEU A 65 -6.25 8.39 1.77
C LEU A 65 -6.77 8.58 0.34
N LYS A 66 -5.92 8.27 -0.65
CA LYS A 66 -6.32 8.16 -2.05
C LYS A 66 -6.08 6.75 -2.55
N ILE A 67 -7.10 6.17 -3.18
CA ILE A 67 -7.05 4.81 -3.73
C ILE A 67 -7.01 4.88 -5.25
N TYR A 68 -6.01 4.22 -5.83
CA TYR A 68 -5.80 4.01 -7.26
C TYR A 68 -5.99 2.53 -7.57
N LEU A 69 -6.65 2.25 -8.68
CA LEU A 69 -6.83 0.90 -9.20
C LEU A 69 -5.92 0.74 -10.41
N SER A 70 -5.17 -0.36 -10.45
CA SER A 70 -4.34 -0.75 -11.59
C SER A 70 -4.61 -2.20 -11.95
N ASP A 71 -4.56 -2.51 -13.23
CA ASP A 71 -4.45 -3.89 -13.71
C ASP A 71 -3.01 -4.38 -13.49
N ASP A 72 -2.82 -5.67 -13.19
CA ASP A 72 -1.53 -6.33 -12.86
C ASP A 72 -0.45 -5.99 -13.89
N LYS A 73 -0.83 -6.00 -15.18
CA LYS A 73 0.08 -5.65 -16.30
C LYS A 73 0.60 -4.21 -16.25
N LYS A 74 0.00 -3.36 -15.42
CA LYS A 74 0.31 -1.94 -15.27
C LYS A 74 0.70 -1.57 -13.84
N LEU A 75 0.73 -2.50 -12.89
CA LEU A 75 1.01 -2.19 -11.47
C LEU A 75 2.36 -1.50 -11.30
N GLU A 76 3.40 -2.03 -11.95
CA GLU A 76 4.74 -1.43 -11.95
C GLU A 76 4.73 -0.01 -12.52
N SER A 77 4.11 0.18 -13.70
CA SER A 77 4.02 1.49 -14.35
C SER A 77 3.26 2.49 -13.48
N ALA A 78 2.16 2.06 -12.86
CA ALA A 78 1.36 2.91 -11.99
C ALA A 78 2.12 3.30 -10.71
N LEU A 79 2.92 2.37 -10.16
CA LEU A 79 3.79 2.65 -9.02
C LEU A 79 4.88 3.66 -9.38
N LEU A 80 5.56 3.49 -10.51
CA LEU A 80 6.56 4.43 -11.02
C LEU A 80 5.97 5.84 -11.21
N ASP A 81 4.81 5.94 -11.86
CA ASP A 81 4.11 7.20 -12.07
C ASP A 81 3.73 7.87 -10.75
N LEU A 82 3.27 7.09 -9.77
CA LEU A 82 2.85 7.60 -8.48
C LEU A 82 4.04 8.09 -7.64
N LEU A 83 5.15 7.35 -7.61
CA LEU A 83 6.40 7.73 -6.95
C LEU A 83 6.89 9.09 -7.44
N LYS A 84 6.91 9.30 -8.76
CA LYS A 84 7.31 10.58 -9.36
C LYS A 84 6.35 11.72 -9.06
N ARG A 85 5.05 11.51 -9.30
CA ARG A 85 4.04 12.58 -9.18
C ARG A 85 3.83 13.04 -7.75
N LYS A 86 4.07 12.16 -6.77
CA LYS A 86 3.87 12.45 -5.34
C LYS A 86 5.16 12.80 -4.62
N ASP A 87 6.29 12.76 -5.31
CA ASP A 87 7.60 13.06 -4.74
C ASP A 87 7.82 12.29 -3.42
N THR A 88 7.46 11.00 -3.43
CA THR A 88 7.53 10.13 -2.25
C THR A 88 8.51 8.99 -2.49
N VAL A 89 9.16 8.56 -1.41
CA VAL A 89 10.13 7.46 -1.40
C VAL A 89 9.68 6.27 -0.57
N GLN A 90 8.56 6.39 0.17
CA GLN A 90 8.16 5.39 1.14
C GLN A 90 7.09 4.45 0.58
N ILE A 91 7.45 3.17 0.47
CA ILE A 91 6.60 2.11 -0.06
C ILE A 91 6.30 1.10 1.04
N LEU A 92 5.03 0.78 1.20
CA LEU A 92 4.59 -0.34 2.02
C LEU A 92 3.92 -1.37 1.11
N VAL A 93 4.38 -2.61 1.14
CA VAL A 93 3.75 -3.71 0.38
C VAL A 93 3.23 -4.75 1.35
N ALA A 94 1.93 -5.00 1.32
CA ALA A 94 1.36 -6.14 2.01
C ALA A 94 1.51 -7.40 1.15
N VAL A 95 1.87 -8.51 1.77
CA VAL A 95 1.99 -9.82 1.10
C VAL A 95 1.23 -10.89 1.87
N LYS A 96 0.78 -11.94 1.19
CA LYS A 96 -0.05 -12.98 1.82
C LYS A 96 0.71 -13.81 2.84
N ASN A 97 1.98 -14.05 2.58
CA ASN A 97 2.80 -14.92 3.41
C ASN A 97 4.28 -14.55 3.33
N ARG A 98 5.05 -15.03 4.31
CA ARG A 98 6.49 -14.73 4.43
C ARG A 98 7.31 -15.19 3.22
N SER A 99 6.88 -16.24 2.52
CA SER A 99 7.55 -16.73 1.32
C SER A 99 7.58 -15.72 0.17
N GLN A 100 6.60 -14.82 0.09
CA GLN A 100 6.54 -13.79 -0.95
C GLN A 100 7.52 -12.62 -0.70
N ILE A 101 7.98 -12.42 0.54
CA ILE A 101 8.80 -11.25 0.92
C ILE A 101 10.02 -11.11 0.00
N LYS A 102 10.84 -12.15 -0.14
CA LYS A 102 12.07 -12.09 -0.95
C LYS A 102 11.80 -11.74 -2.41
N TYR A 103 10.70 -12.26 -2.97
CA TYR A 103 10.32 -11.97 -4.35
C TYR A 103 9.88 -10.51 -4.49
N THR A 104 9.03 -10.03 -3.59
CA THR A 104 8.55 -8.64 -3.57
C THR A 104 9.69 -7.65 -3.35
N GLU A 105 10.63 -7.92 -2.45
CA GLU A 105 11.82 -7.08 -2.25
C GLU A 105 12.70 -7.02 -3.50
N LYS A 106 12.87 -8.15 -4.20
CA LYS A 106 13.60 -8.18 -5.47
C LYS A 106 12.90 -7.30 -6.51
N TRP A 107 11.58 -7.41 -6.62
CA TRP A 107 10.77 -6.59 -7.52
C TRP A 107 10.92 -5.09 -7.22
N ILE A 108 10.83 -4.67 -5.94
CA ILE A 108 11.03 -3.27 -5.54
C ILE A 108 12.45 -2.78 -5.87
N LYS A 109 13.48 -3.62 -5.70
CA LYS A 109 14.87 -3.27 -6.09
C LYS A 109 15.02 -3.05 -7.59
N GLU A 110 14.31 -3.81 -8.42
CA GLU A 110 14.32 -3.56 -9.87
C GLU A 110 13.58 -2.26 -10.23
N ILE A 111 12.52 -1.91 -9.50
CA ILE A 111 11.85 -0.60 -9.63
C ILE A 111 12.78 0.55 -9.22
N GLU A 112 13.50 0.41 -8.11
CA GLU A 112 14.47 1.39 -7.64
C GLU A 112 15.55 1.68 -8.69
N LYS A 113 16.15 0.64 -9.29
CA LYS A 113 17.13 0.80 -10.37
C LYS A 113 16.55 1.58 -11.55
N LYS A 114 15.34 1.21 -11.98
CA LYS A 114 14.62 1.90 -13.07
C LYS A 114 14.34 3.37 -12.77
N LEU A 115 14.18 3.76 -11.49
CA LEU A 115 13.96 5.15 -11.09
C LEU A 115 15.26 5.95 -11.05
N ILE A 116 16.33 5.38 -10.50
CA ILE A 116 17.64 6.04 -10.38
C ILE A 116 18.24 6.34 -11.77
N GLU A 117 17.93 5.53 -12.78
CA GLU A 117 18.33 5.78 -14.16
C GLU A 117 17.56 6.96 -14.82
N GLN A 118 16.52 7.49 -14.18
CA GLN A 118 15.71 8.57 -14.75
C GLN A 118 16.23 9.95 -14.32
N PRO A 119 16.46 10.88 -15.27
CA PRO A 119 17.05 12.20 -14.96
C PRO A 119 16.25 13.06 -13.98
N ASP A 120 14.95 12.82 -13.88
CA ASP A 120 13.99 13.58 -13.09
C ASP A 120 13.77 13.01 -11.68
N TRP A 121 14.45 11.91 -11.31
CA TRP A 121 14.30 11.28 -9.99
C TRP A 121 15.24 11.94 -8.95
N PRO A 122 14.70 12.56 -7.87
CA PRO A 122 15.53 13.36 -6.97
C PRO A 122 16.17 12.57 -5.81
N TYR A 123 15.91 11.26 -5.70
CA TYR A 123 16.32 10.46 -4.55
C TYR A 123 17.34 9.38 -4.90
N SER A 124 18.26 9.10 -3.97
CA SER A 124 19.25 8.04 -4.15
C SER A 124 18.68 6.63 -3.91
N HIS A 125 17.69 6.50 -3.02
CA HIS A 125 17.11 5.21 -2.64
C HIS A 125 15.63 5.31 -2.28
N LEU A 126 14.89 4.22 -2.50
CA LEU A 126 13.55 4.00 -1.97
C LEU A 126 13.62 3.47 -0.54
N GLN A 127 12.67 3.89 0.30
CA GLN A 127 12.43 3.30 1.61
C GLN A 127 11.25 2.36 1.47
N TYR A 128 11.47 1.06 1.69
CA TYR A 128 10.38 0.09 1.55
C TYR A 128 10.27 -0.83 2.75
N LEU A 129 9.03 -1.23 3.03
CA LEU A 129 8.68 -2.24 4.02
C LEU A 129 7.74 -3.26 3.37
N VAL A 130 8.07 -4.55 3.49
CA VAL A 130 7.22 -5.65 3.04
C VAL A 130 6.68 -6.38 4.26
N VAL A 131 5.35 -6.38 4.43
CA VAL A 131 4.69 -6.93 5.62
C VAL A 131 3.82 -8.14 5.26
N PRO A 132 4.10 -9.34 5.81
CA PRO A 132 3.24 -10.49 5.61
C PRO A 132 1.95 -10.36 6.43
N GLU A 133 0.85 -10.85 5.88
CA GLU A 133 -0.40 -11.02 6.64
C GLU A 133 -0.15 -11.92 7.86
N PRO A 134 -0.68 -11.55 9.05
CA PRO A 134 -0.56 -12.41 10.21
C PRO A 134 -1.29 -13.74 10.00
N ASN A 135 -0.67 -14.82 10.45
CA ASN A 135 -1.20 -16.18 10.32
C ASN A 135 -1.98 -16.63 11.56
N ASP A 136 -1.98 -15.84 12.64
CA ASP A 136 -2.73 -16.14 13.85
C ASP A 136 -4.12 -15.50 13.84
N THR A 137 -5.10 -16.27 14.32
CA THR A 137 -6.52 -15.88 14.36
C THR A 137 -6.77 -14.64 15.21
N GLU A 138 -5.97 -14.42 16.25
CA GLU A 138 -6.13 -13.28 17.16
C GLU A 138 -5.82 -11.96 16.45
N SER A 139 -4.67 -11.87 15.78
CA SER A 139 -4.29 -10.70 15.00
C SER A 139 -5.29 -10.42 13.88
N GLN A 140 -5.76 -11.45 13.18
CA GLN A 140 -6.79 -11.30 12.14
C GLN A 140 -8.09 -10.70 12.70
N LYS A 141 -8.56 -11.19 13.86
CA LYS A 141 -9.73 -10.63 14.55
C LYS A 141 -9.50 -9.17 14.99
N ASN A 142 -8.31 -8.85 15.50
CA ASN A 142 -7.97 -7.50 15.93
C ASN A 142 -7.99 -6.51 14.75
N ILE A 143 -7.44 -6.92 13.59
CA ILE A 143 -7.50 -6.13 12.36
C ILE A 143 -8.95 -5.92 11.93
N GLU A 144 -9.78 -6.96 11.94
CA GLU A 144 -11.18 -6.81 11.59
C GLU A 144 -11.94 -5.85 12.53
N ALA A 145 -11.70 -5.97 13.83
CA ALA A 145 -12.32 -5.14 14.86
C ALA A 145 -11.91 -3.67 14.72
N TYR A 146 -10.65 -3.41 14.37
CA TYR A 146 -10.15 -2.05 14.10
C TYR A 146 -11.02 -1.29 13.09
N TYR A 147 -11.49 -1.97 12.03
CA TYR A 147 -12.38 -1.38 11.01
C TYR A 147 -13.87 -1.38 11.38
N LYS A 148 -14.27 -1.97 12.52
CA LYS A 148 -15.65 -1.92 13.02
C LYS A 148 -15.84 -0.77 14.02
N ASN A 149 -14.77 -0.37 14.69
CA ASN A 149 -14.78 0.73 15.65
C ASN A 149 -14.73 2.06 14.93
N LYS A 150 -15.81 2.83 15.06
CA LYS A 150 -15.94 4.21 14.56
C LYS A 150 -15.08 5.18 15.34
#